data_AF-A0A511N880-F1
#
_entry.id   AF-A0A511N880-F1
#
_cell.length_a   1.000
_cell.length_b   1.000
_cell.length_c   1.000
_cell.angle_alpha   90.00
_cell.angle_beta   90.00
_cell.angle_gamma   90.00
#
_symmetry.space_group_name_H-M   'P 1'
#
loop_
_entity.id
_entity.type
_entity.pdbx_description
1 polymer ?
#
loop_
_entity_poly.entity_id
_entity_poly.type
_entity_poly.pdbx_seq_one_letter_code
_entity_poly.pdbx_strand_id
1 'polypeptide(L)'
;MNRKSTLPTVGFENADFDRLLQGPAAYRVAYKQAFLCPCYDKDSSGPEHNCQVCQGNGYYWVNFAAEQEATATFYFGSESKPAILPHSNATITRVVDEHGTEYTATLNSENRVEFTGPEPEFGAEFTVEYTHPLQYRLFAQGIKAQRMWMDRGEVETSDLQATVPAFLEDLNSPNPLWFASTHDRFVLLDVTKRYQQRMERRGKELLTYKQVEPLAARAKVNGNIVLYQPGSDFQVVNGEVKWVGTAPPSGSRYTLEYLCHPEYYVFNELAQARHMGGENQVRTLLLRLYELFPGRGK
;
A
#
# COMPACT_ATOMS: atom_id res chain seq x y z
N MET A 1 39.06 -13.43 -41.61
CA MET A 1 37.83 -12.84 -42.16
C MET A 1 36.84 -12.59 -41.01
N ASN A 2 36.73 -11.35 -40.55
CA ASN A 2 35.75 -10.97 -39.53
C ASN A 2 34.36 -10.87 -40.18
N ARG A 3 33.47 -11.82 -39.90
CA ARG A 3 32.04 -11.66 -40.24
C ARG A 3 31.46 -10.61 -39.31
N LYS A 4 31.23 -9.40 -39.82
CA LYS A 4 30.40 -8.39 -39.13
C LYS A 4 29.00 -8.97 -38.99
N SER A 5 28.53 -9.10 -37.74
CA SER A 5 27.14 -9.44 -37.44
C SER A 5 26.24 -8.38 -38.08
N THR A 6 25.28 -8.80 -38.89
CA THR A 6 24.22 -7.96 -39.49
C THR A 6 22.97 -7.91 -38.62
N LEU A 7 23.02 -8.42 -37.38
CA LEU A 7 21.89 -8.25 -36.46
C LEU A 7 21.79 -6.76 -36.11
N PRO A 8 20.60 -6.16 -36.22
CA PRO A 8 20.39 -4.80 -35.76
C PRO A 8 20.82 -4.73 -34.30
N THR A 9 21.73 -3.82 -34.00
CA THR A 9 22.13 -3.52 -32.64
C THR A 9 20.96 -2.75 -32.04
N VAL A 10 19.99 -3.47 -31.48
CA VAL A 10 18.94 -2.85 -30.67
C VAL A 10 19.67 -2.33 -29.44
N GLY A 11 19.94 -1.03 -29.43
CA GLY A 11 20.48 -0.35 -28.26
C GLY A 11 19.47 -0.52 -27.12
N PHE A 12 19.94 -0.98 -25.96
CA PHE A 12 19.12 -0.98 -24.77
C PHE A 12 19.20 0.43 -24.18
N GLU A 13 18.12 1.19 -24.27
CA GLU A 13 18.02 2.51 -23.64
C GLU A 13 17.39 2.35 -22.25
N ASN A 14 17.96 2.97 -21.21
CA ASN A 14 17.42 2.91 -19.85
C ASN A 14 15.97 3.39 -19.77
N ALA A 15 15.56 4.33 -20.63
CA ALA A 15 14.19 4.81 -20.72
C ALA A 15 13.19 3.71 -21.09
N ASP A 16 13.57 2.76 -21.95
CA ASP A 16 12.71 1.63 -22.30
C ASP A 16 12.56 0.67 -21.13
N PHE A 17 13.59 0.53 -20.32
CA PHE A 17 13.52 -0.28 -19.10
C PHE A 17 12.65 0.37 -18.02
N ASP A 18 12.79 1.67 -17.79
CA ASP A 18 11.90 2.41 -16.88
C ASP A 18 10.45 2.33 -17.34
N ARG A 19 10.19 2.42 -18.66
CA ARG A 19 8.85 2.20 -19.23
C ARG A 19 8.31 0.80 -18.95
N LEU A 20 9.15 -0.24 -19.03
CA LEU A 20 8.76 -1.61 -18.65
C LEU A 20 8.44 -1.73 -17.16
N LEU A 21 9.25 -1.10 -16.29
CA LEU A 21 9.04 -1.08 -14.84
C LEU A 21 7.80 -0.28 -14.40
N GLN A 22 7.26 0.54 -15.28
CA GLN A 22 6.03 1.30 -15.05
C GLN A 22 4.81 0.65 -15.73
N GLY A 23 5.01 -0.44 -16.46
CA GLY A 23 3.95 -1.12 -17.18
C GLY A 23 2.95 -1.87 -16.28
N PRO A 24 1.99 -2.59 -16.89
CA PRO A 24 0.95 -3.33 -16.17
C PRO A 24 1.46 -4.45 -15.25
N ALA A 25 2.71 -4.90 -15.41
CA ALA A 25 3.34 -5.90 -14.56
C ALA A 25 3.89 -5.32 -13.24
N ALA A 26 3.93 -3.99 -13.10
CA ALA A 26 4.37 -3.30 -11.90
C ALA A 26 3.23 -3.18 -10.89
N TYR A 27 3.59 -3.20 -9.61
CA TYR A 27 2.66 -2.96 -8.53
C TYR A 27 2.53 -1.45 -8.28
N ARG A 28 1.29 -0.98 -8.15
CA ARG A 28 0.96 0.30 -7.55
C ARG A 28 1.24 0.25 -6.05
N VAL A 29 1.97 1.24 -5.56
CA VAL A 29 2.37 1.34 -4.16
C VAL A 29 2.14 2.73 -3.61
N ALA A 30 1.72 2.80 -2.34
CA ALA A 30 1.86 4.01 -1.56
C ALA A 30 3.18 3.97 -0.79
N TYR A 31 3.88 5.10 -0.73
CA TYR A 31 5.18 5.23 -0.06
C TYR A 31 5.07 6.09 1.20
N LYS A 32 5.72 5.64 2.27
CA LYS A 32 5.76 6.34 3.54
C LYS A 32 7.20 6.43 4.02
N GLN A 33 7.72 7.65 4.07
CA GLN A 33 9.07 7.89 4.57
C GLN A 33 9.10 7.70 6.09
N ALA A 34 10.10 6.96 6.56
CA ALA A 34 10.39 6.74 7.95
C ALA A 34 11.22 7.89 8.51
N PHE A 35 10.90 8.26 9.74
CA PHE A 35 11.66 9.20 10.54
C PHE A 35 11.95 8.55 11.88
N LEU A 36 13.20 8.67 12.33
CA LEU A 36 13.59 8.20 13.66
C LEU A 36 12.79 8.98 14.70
N CYS A 37 12.13 8.26 15.60
CA CYS A 37 11.40 8.87 16.69
C CYS A 37 12.39 9.29 17.79
N PRO A 38 12.29 10.52 18.33
CA PRO A 38 13.18 10.97 19.40
C PRO A 38 12.86 10.34 20.76
N CYS A 39 11.85 9.47 20.86
CA CYS A 39 11.55 8.79 22.12
C CYS A 39 12.69 7.85 22.50
N TYR A 40 12.97 7.76 23.80
CA TYR A 40 14.05 6.96 24.32
C TYR A 40 13.68 6.46 25.71
N ASP A 41 13.74 5.15 25.89
CA ASP A 41 13.60 4.48 27.18
C ASP A 41 14.98 4.39 27.84
N LYS A 42 15.08 4.95 29.05
CA LYS A 42 16.33 5.02 29.81
C LYS A 42 16.84 3.64 30.24
N ASP A 43 15.95 2.68 30.41
CA ASP A 43 16.31 1.36 30.96
C ASP A 43 16.76 0.41 29.86
N SER A 44 16.09 0.41 28.71
CA SER A 44 16.41 -0.48 27.57
C SER A 44 17.35 0.13 26.53
N SER A 45 17.57 1.45 26.58
CA SER A 45 18.16 2.24 25.49
C SER A 45 17.40 2.15 24.16
N GLY A 46 16.21 1.55 24.17
CA GLY A 46 15.33 1.41 23.02
C GLY A 46 14.29 2.53 22.92
N PRO A 47 13.36 2.42 21.97
CA PRO A 47 12.22 3.33 21.92
C PRO A 47 11.27 3.10 23.10
N GLU A 48 10.65 4.17 23.59
CA GLU A 48 9.65 4.07 24.65
C GLU A 48 8.41 3.30 24.16
N HIS A 49 8.09 2.20 24.86
CA HIS A 49 7.00 1.29 24.49
C HIS A 49 5.64 1.97 24.32
N ASN A 50 5.37 2.99 25.13
CA ASN A 50 4.10 3.73 25.12
C ASN A 50 4.19 5.09 24.41
N CYS A 51 5.23 5.32 23.60
CA CYS A 51 5.39 6.57 22.87
C CYS A 51 4.16 6.84 21.99
N GLN A 52 3.53 7.99 22.16
CA GLN A 52 2.33 8.36 21.39
C GLN A 52 2.61 8.57 19.89
N VAL A 53 3.87 8.78 19.52
CA VAL A 53 4.31 9.05 18.14
C VAL A 53 4.66 7.75 17.41
N CYS A 54 5.65 6.99 17.90
CA CYS A 54 6.10 5.77 17.24
C CYS A 54 5.43 4.48 17.75
N GLN A 55 4.72 4.53 18.88
CA GLN A 55 4.06 3.36 19.48
C GLN A 55 5.04 2.21 19.74
N GLY A 56 6.23 2.54 20.27
CA GLY A 56 7.30 1.58 20.56
C GLY A 56 8.09 1.08 19.35
N ASN A 57 7.77 1.51 18.12
CA ASN A 57 8.50 1.06 16.93
C ASN A 57 9.86 1.77 16.75
N GLY A 58 10.10 2.88 17.44
CA GLY A 58 11.30 3.72 17.26
C GLY A 58 11.33 4.54 15.98
N TYR A 59 10.39 4.31 15.07
CA TYR A 59 10.17 5.11 13.86
C TYR A 59 8.72 5.54 13.79
N TYR A 60 8.49 6.70 13.19
CA TYR A 60 7.17 7.10 12.72
C TYR A 60 7.23 7.32 11.22
N TRP A 61 6.09 7.15 10.57
CA TRP A 61 5.99 7.27 9.12
C TRP A 61 5.07 8.41 8.78
N VAL A 62 5.58 9.33 7.98
CA VAL A 62 4.76 10.39 7.42
C VAL A 62 4.17 9.82 6.14
N ASN A 63 2.84 9.79 6.08
CA ASN A 63 2.18 9.56 4.82
C ASN A 63 2.58 10.72 3.92
N PHE A 64 3.02 10.46 2.69
CA PHE A 64 2.86 11.44 1.62
C PHE A 64 1.36 11.53 1.32
N ALA A 65 0.60 12.07 2.27
CA ALA A 65 -0.82 12.36 2.18
C ALA A 65 -1.06 13.59 1.30
N ALA A 66 -0.19 13.83 0.32
CA ALA A 66 -0.58 14.65 -0.80
C ALA A 66 -1.65 13.84 -1.53
N GLU A 67 -2.90 14.09 -1.17
CA GLU A 67 -4.01 13.77 -2.05
C GLU A 67 -3.74 14.52 -3.35
N GLN A 68 -3.73 13.78 -4.45
CA GLN A 68 -3.67 14.36 -5.78
C GLN A 68 -5.08 14.46 -6.30
N GLU A 69 -5.40 15.62 -6.85
CA GLU A 69 -6.60 15.82 -7.64
C GLU A 69 -6.36 15.23 -9.03
N ALA A 70 -7.34 14.46 -9.51
CA ALA A 70 -7.33 13.89 -10.83
C ALA A 70 -8.73 13.96 -11.44
N THR A 71 -8.76 13.91 -12.78
CA THR A 71 -10.00 13.85 -13.55
C THR A 71 -10.00 12.64 -14.45
N ALA A 72 -11.18 12.04 -14.65
CA ALA A 72 -11.37 10.95 -15.59
C ALA A 72 -12.71 11.11 -16.29
N THR A 73 -12.71 10.90 -17.61
CA THR A 73 -13.90 11.03 -18.45
C THR A 73 -14.37 9.66 -18.91
N PHE A 74 -15.67 9.42 -18.81
CA PHE A 74 -16.32 8.15 -19.12
C PHE A 74 -17.60 8.37 -19.93
N TYR A 75 -18.15 7.27 -20.46
CA TYR A 75 -19.45 7.25 -21.11
C TYR A 75 -20.38 6.34 -20.34
N PHE A 76 -21.53 6.85 -19.91
CA PHE A 76 -22.47 6.08 -19.11
C PHE A 76 -23.01 4.88 -19.90
N GLY A 77 -22.99 3.69 -19.30
CA GLY A 77 -23.40 2.45 -19.96
C GLY A 77 -22.39 1.82 -20.93
N SER A 78 -21.18 2.37 -21.08
CA SER A 78 -20.16 1.78 -21.95
C SER A 78 -19.57 0.49 -21.37
N GLU A 79 -19.71 -0.62 -22.11
CA GLU A 79 -19.07 -1.90 -21.76
C GLU A 79 -17.57 -1.93 -22.09
N SER A 80 -17.16 -1.20 -23.13
CA SER A 80 -15.76 -1.16 -23.59
C SER A 80 -14.88 -0.22 -22.78
N LYS A 81 -15.49 0.77 -22.12
CA LYS A 81 -14.84 1.71 -21.20
C LYS A 81 -15.69 1.85 -19.93
N PRO A 82 -15.72 0.83 -19.07
CA PRO A 82 -16.46 0.92 -17.82
C PRO A 82 -15.90 2.08 -16.97
N ALA A 83 -16.78 2.74 -16.22
CA ALA A 83 -16.43 3.86 -15.35
C ALA A 83 -15.65 3.42 -14.11
N ILE A 84 -14.43 2.91 -14.32
CA ILE A 84 -13.52 2.45 -13.27
C ILE A 84 -12.40 3.48 -13.16
N LEU A 85 -12.23 4.06 -11.98
CA LEU A 85 -11.15 5.01 -11.75
C LEU A 85 -9.78 4.31 -11.78
N PRO A 86 -8.76 4.90 -12.42
CA PRO A 86 -7.44 4.28 -12.56
C PRO A 86 -6.65 4.24 -11.25
N HIS A 87 -7.03 5.06 -10.26
CA HIS A 87 -6.36 5.16 -8.96
C HIS A 87 -7.15 4.44 -7.87
N SER A 88 -6.45 3.60 -7.10
CA SER A 88 -7.03 2.91 -5.94
C SER A 88 -7.27 3.87 -4.77
N ASN A 89 -8.22 3.58 -3.88
CA ASN A 89 -8.55 4.44 -2.73
C ASN A 89 -8.89 5.89 -3.13
N ALA A 90 -9.47 6.06 -4.32
CA ALA A 90 -9.95 7.36 -4.75
C ALA A 90 -11.18 7.79 -3.94
N THR A 91 -11.39 9.10 -3.83
CA THR A 91 -12.60 9.70 -3.26
C THR A 91 -13.16 10.65 -4.31
N ILE A 92 -14.38 10.37 -4.77
CA ILE A 92 -15.07 11.25 -5.73
C ILE A 92 -15.34 12.59 -5.03
N THR A 93 -14.88 13.68 -5.66
CA THR A 93 -15.17 15.04 -5.21
C THR A 93 -16.32 15.64 -6.00
N ARG A 94 -16.43 15.31 -7.29
CA ARG A 94 -17.46 15.85 -8.17
C ARG A 94 -17.71 14.95 -9.38
N VAL A 95 -18.95 14.87 -9.85
CA VAL A 95 -19.31 14.22 -11.12
C VAL A 95 -20.18 15.14 -11.92
N VAL A 96 -19.81 15.43 -13.17
CA VAL A 96 -20.51 16.38 -14.04
C VAL A 96 -20.60 15.84 -15.47
N ASP A 97 -21.74 15.98 -16.13
CA ASP A 97 -21.87 15.67 -17.57
C ASP A 97 -21.36 16.81 -18.48
N GLU A 98 -21.46 16.61 -19.79
CA GLU A 98 -21.14 17.63 -20.81
C GLU A 98 -22.04 18.88 -20.78
N HIS A 99 -23.18 18.84 -20.09
CA HIS A 99 -24.12 19.95 -19.95
C HIS A 99 -23.93 20.72 -18.63
N GLY A 100 -23.02 20.29 -17.76
CA GLY A 100 -22.82 20.90 -16.45
C GLY A 100 -23.78 20.39 -15.37
N THR A 101 -24.55 19.34 -15.64
CA THR A 101 -25.40 18.67 -14.65
C THR A 101 -24.54 17.91 -13.67
N GLU A 102 -24.69 18.18 -12.37
CA GLU A 102 -23.95 17.47 -11.33
C GLU A 102 -24.68 16.22 -10.85
N TYR A 103 -23.92 15.17 -10.56
CA TYR A 103 -24.42 13.89 -10.11
C TYR A 103 -23.79 13.48 -8.78
N THR A 104 -24.57 12.79 -7.95
CA THR A 104 -24.04 12.15 -6.75
C THR A 104 -23.64 10.71 -7.07
N ALA A 105 -22.37 10.39 -6.84
CA ALA A 105 -21.86 9.05 -7.04
C ALA A 105 -20.90 8.64 -5.92
N THR A 106 -20.71 7.35 -5.79
CA THR A 106 -19.76 6.70 -4.88
C THR A 106 -18.91 5.71 -5.66
N LEU A 107 -17.87 5.17 -5.03
CA LEU A 107 -17.07 4.09 -5.60
C LEU A 107 -17.40 2.79 -4.90
N ASN A 108 -17.55 1.72 -5.68
CA ASN A 108 -17.66 0.37 -5.13
C ASN A 108 -16.26 -0.24 -4.85
N SER A 109 -16.23 -1.50 -4.42
CA SER A 109 -15.00 -2.22 -4.09
C SER A 109 -14.03 -2.42 -5.27
N GLU A 110 -14.49 -2.23 -6.51
CA GLU A 110 -13.70 -2.33 -7.73
C GLU A 110 -13.24 -0.94 -8.25
N ASN A 111 -13.44 0.13 -7.47
CA ASN A 111 -13.31 1.53 -7.90
C ASN A 111 -14.20 1.90 -9.10
N ARG A 112 -15.33 1.20 -9.26
CA ARG A 112 -16.34 1.57 -10.25
C ARG A 112 -17.24 2.67 -9.69
N VAL A 113 -17.53 3.66 -10.51
CA VAL A 113 -18.46 4.75 -10.20
C VAL A 113 -19.89 4.20 -10.17
N GLU A 114 -20.55 4.35 -9.03
CA GLU A 114 -21.95 3.98 -8.79
C GLU A 114 -22.75 5.23 -8.40
N PHE A 115 -23.73 5.58 -9.22
CA PHE A 115 -24.62 6.72 -8.97
C PHE A 115 -25.60 6.39 -7.85
N THR A 116 -25.73 7.29 -6.88
CA THR A 116 -26.67 7.13 -5.75
C THR A 116 -27.92 7.99 -5.88
N GLY A 117 -28.09 8.64 -7.05
CA GLY A 117 -29.18 9.55 -7.36
C GLY A 117 -29.63 9.42 -8.82
N PRO A 118 -30.12 10.50 -9.45
CA PRO A 118 -30.32 10.53 -10.90
C PRO A 118 -29.05 10.08 -11.62
N GLU A 119 -29.20 9.37 -12.74
CA GLU A 119 -28.09 8.88 -13.55
C GLU A 119 -27.97 9.71 -14.84
N PRO A 120 -26.78 9.81 -15.44
CA PRO A 120 -26.64 10.35 -16.79
C PRO A 120 -27.46 9.54 -17.80
N GLU A 121 -27.81 10.14 -18.94
CA GLU A 121 -28.45 9.38 -20.02
C GLU A 121 -27.50 8.31 -20.57
N PHE A 122 -28.06 7.19 -21.06
CA PHE A 122 -27.24 6.12 -21.64
C PHE A 122 -26.42 6.64 -22.83
N GLY A 123 -25.11 6.47 -22.76
CA GLY A 123 -24.15 6.98 -23.74
C GLY A 123 -23.67 8.41 -23.48
N ALA A 124 -24.24 9.13 -22.51
CA ALA A 124 -23.79 10.47 -22.14
C ALA A 124 -22.35 10.45 -21.61
N GLU A 125 -21.56 11.44 -22.01
CA GLU A 125 -20.22 11.67 -21.47
C GLU A 125 -20.33 12.34 -20.08
N PHE A 126 -19.53 11.85 -19.14
CA PHE A 126 -19.40 12.49 -17.83
C PHE A 126 -17.95 12.47 -17.35
N THR A 127 -17.58 13.51 -16.61
CA THR A 127 -16.28 13.68 -15.98
C THR A 127 -16.41 13.51 -14.48
N VAL A 128 -15.48 12.73 -13.92
CA VAL A 128 -15.34 12.50 -12.49
C VAL A 128 -14.09 13.23 -12.03
N GLU A 129 -14.26 14.20 -11.16
CA GLU A 129 -13.19 14.80 -10.36
C GLU A 129 -13.07 13.98 -9.06
N TYR A 130 -11.85 13.62 -8.69
CA TYR A 130 -11.60 12.82 -7.51
C TYR A 130 -10.23 13.12 -6.90
N THR A 131 -10.09 12.87 -5.61
CA THR A 131 -8.80 12.83 -4.94
C THR A 131 -8.34 11.39 -4.78
N HIS A 132 -7.02 11.16 -4.79
CA HIS A 132 -6.46 9.86 -4.47
C HIS A 132 -5.12 10.03 -3.73
N PRO A 133 -4.72 9.06 -2.88
CA PRO A 133 -3.37 9.10 -2.32
C PRO A 133 -2.35 9.02 -3.45
N LEU A 134 -1.24 9.74 -3.32
CA LEU A 134 -0.10 9.66 -4.23
C LEU A 134 0.37 8.20 -4.39
N GLN A 135 0.38 7.71 -5.63
CA GLN A 135 0.73 6.33 -5.97
C GLN A 135 1.96 6.32 -6.86
N TYR A 136 2.80 5.32 -6.65
CA TYR A 136 3.99 5.08 -7.46
C TYR A 136 3.96 3.65 -7.98
N ARG A 137 4.91 3.31 -8.85
CA ARG A 137 5.08 1.95 -9.36
C ARG A 137 6.45 1.40 -8.98
N LEU A 138 6.45 0.12 -8.64
CA LEU A 138 7.67 -0.68 -8.55
C LEU A 138 7.40 -2.10 -9.05
N PHE A 139 8.43 -2.76 -9.54
CA PHE A 139 8.35 -4.19 -9.85
C PHE A 139 8.78 -4.98 -8.62
N ALA A 140 8.02 -5.98 -8.19
CA ALA A 140 8.38 -6.81 -7.03
C ALA A 140 8.27 -8.30 -7.32
N GLN A 141 9.17 -9.09 -6.75
CA GLN A 141 9.16 -10.54 -6.84
C GLN A 141 9.64 -11.18 -5.53
N GLY A 142 9.14 -12.38 -5.21
CA GLY A 142 9.58 -13.11 -4.01
C GLY A 142 11.03 -13.59 -4.09
N ILE A 143 11.77 -13.53 -2.98
CA ILE A 143 13.24 -13.77 -2.95
C ILE A 143 13.63 -15.25 -2.86
N LYS A 144 12.69 -16.18 -3.07
CA LYS A 144 12.92 -17.63 -2.89
C LYS A 144 14.09 -18.23 -3.70
N ALA A 145 14.76 -17.47 -4.58
CA ALA A 145 15.87 -17.91 -5.42
C ALA A 145 17.29 -17.42 -5.01
N GLN A 146 17.48 -16.48 -4.06
CA GLN A 146 18.84 -15.96 -3.79
C GLN A 146 19.57 -16.72 -2.67
N ARG A 147 20.40 -17.69 -3.07
CA ARG A 147 21.20 -18.59 -2.21
C ARG A 147 22.06 -17.86 -1.17
N MET A 148 22.68 -16.73 -1.54
CA MET A 148 23.61 -15.98 -0.68
C MET A 148 22.99 -15.50 0.65
N TRP A 149 21.69 -15.20 0.66
CA TRP A 149 21.00 -14.73 1.86
C TRP A 149 20.40 -15.88 2.67
N MET A 150 19.97 -16.95 1.98
CA MET A 150 19.58 -18.20 2.65
C MET A 150 20.75 -18.77 3.47
N ASP A 151 21.97 -18.69 2.93
CA ASP A 151 23.19 -19.15 3.61
C ASP A 151 23.49 -18.35 4.90
N ARG A 152 22.95 -17.13 5.05
CA ARG A 152 23.06 -16.30 6.27
C ARG A 152 21.88 -16.44 7.23
N GLY A 153 20.83 -17.16 6.85
CA GLY A 153 19.58 -17.24 7.63
C GLY A 153 18.82 -15.90 7.71
N GLU A 154 19.11 -14.96 6.81
CA GLU A 154 18.57 -13.60 6.84
C GLU A 154 17.32 -13.43 5.95
N VAL A 155 16.78 -14.50 5.35
CA VAL A 155 15.60 -14.43 4.44
C VAL A 155 14.38 -14.99 5.13
N GLU A 156 13.28 -14.25 5.03
CA GLU A 156 11.96 -14.71 5.42
C GLU A 156 11.14 -15.11 4.20
N THR A 157 10.22 -16.06 4.37
CA THR A 157 9.42 -16.63 3.25
C THR A 157 8.59 -15.58 2.51
N SER A 158 8.34 -14.44 3.17
CA SER A 158 7.55 -13.32 2.65
C SER A 158 8.38 -12.12 2.21
N ASP A 159 9.73 -12.20 2.19
CA ASP A 159 10.55 -11.10 1.71
C ASP A 159 10.40 -10.92 0.17
N LEU A 160 10.41 -9.65 -0.27
CA LEU A 160 10.32 -9.26 -1.68
C LEU A 160 11.58 -8.52 -2.13
N GLN A 161 12.02 -8.80 -3.34
CA GLN A 161 12.98 -7.97 -4.06
C GLN A 161 12.17 -7.00 -4.91
N ALA A 162 12.38 -5.71 -4.69
CA ALA A 162 11.71 -4.65 -5.43
C ALA A 162 12.70 -3.88 -6.30
N THR A 163 12.33 -3.67 -7.55
CA THR A 163 13.08 -2.88 -8.52
C THR A 163 12.34 -1.57 -8.72
N VAL A 164 13.03 -0.45 -8.51
CA VAL A 164 12.45 0.89 -8.50
C VAL A 164 12.96 1.68 -9.71
N PRO A 165 12.09 2.25 -10.55
CA PRO A 165 12.52 3.10 -11.66
C PRO A 165 13.03 4.44 -11.15
N ALA A 166 14.00 5.04 -11.86
CA ALA A 166 14.59 6.33 -11.47
C ALA A 166 13.63 7.51 -11.71
N PHE A 167 12.78 7.38 -12.73
CA PHE A 167 11.82 8.40 -13.13
C PHE A 167 10.38 7.88 -13.01
N LEU A 168 9.42 8.80 -13.04
CA LEU A 168 7.98 8.51 -13.12
C LEU A 168 7.55 8.22 -14.57
N GLU A 169 6.26 7.99 -14.77
CA GLU A 169 5.66 7.61 -16.08
C GLU A 169 5.94 8.62 -17.20
N ASP A 170 6.20 9.88 -16.86
CA ASP A 170 6.58 10.93 -17.80
C ASP A 170 8.05 10.86 -18.25
N LEU A 171 8.83 9.93 -17.71
CA LEU A 171 10.27 9.73 -17.93
C LEU A 171 11.16 10.95 -17.66
N ASN A 172 10.63 11.96 -16.95
CA ASN A 172 11.31 13.22 -16.69
C ASN A 172 11.32 13.57 -15.20
N SER A 173 10.19 13.30 -14.51
CA SER A 173 10.06 13.57 -13.09
C SER A 173 10.80 12.50 -12.28
N PRO A 174 11.66 12.89 -11.32
CA PRO A 174 12.36 11.92 -10.49
C PRO A 174 11.36 11.13 -9.63
N ASN A 175 11.56 9.82 -9.53
CA ASN A 175 10.73 8.96 -8.70
C ASN A 175 11.15 9.06 -7.23
N PRO A 176 10.29 9.53 -6.31
CA PRO A 176 10.63 9.62 -4.88
C PRO A 176 11.00 8.27 -4.27
N LEU A 177 10.45 7.17 -4.78
CA LEU A 177 10.82 5.82 -4.34
C LEU A 177 12.30 5.52 -4.55
N TRP A 178 12.93 6.14 -5.55
CA TRP A 178 14.34 5.97 -5.84
C TRP A 178 15.23 6.38 -4.66
N PHE A 179 14.74 7.23 -3.77
CA PHE A 179 15.46 7.68 -2.58
C PHE A 179 15.04 6.94 -1.30
N ALA A 180 14.20 5.91 -1.40
CA ALA A 180 13.75 5.15 -0.24
C ALA A 180 14.93 4.55 0.54
N SER A 181 14.95 4.74 1.84
CA SER A 181 15.99 4.33 2.77
C SER A 181 15.48 3.25 3.72
N THR A 182 16.38 2.67 4.53
CA THR A 182 16.04 1.64 5.51
C THR A 182 14.88 2.10 6.41
N HIS A 183 13.93 1.20 6.65
CA HIS A 183 12.68 1.40 7.40
C HIS A 183 11.58 2.19 6.69
N ASP A 184 11.83 2.81 5.52
CA ASP A 184 10.75 3.37 4.72
C ASP A 184 9.75 2.28 4.31
N ARG A 185 8.47 2.64 4.18
CA ARG A 185 7.38 1.68 3.97
C ARG A 185 6.74 1.79 2.61
N PHE A 186 6.38 0.64 2.07
CA PHE A 186 5.58 0.46 0.87
C PHE A 186 4.28 -0.27 1.21
N VAL A 187 3.16 0.27 0.77
CA VAL A 187 1.85 -0.40 0.83
C VAL A 187 1.53 -0.90 -0.57
N LEU A 188 1.40 -2.22 -0.78
CA LEU A 188 1.07 -2.76 -2.10
C LEU A 188 -0.44 -2.64 -2.35
N LEU A 189 -0.84 -1.68 -3.18
CA LEU A 189 -2.25 -1.30 -3.38
C LEU A 189 -3.01 -2.30 -4.26
N ASP A 190 -2.30 -3.05 -5.10
CA ASP A 190 -2.90 -4.07 -5.99
C ASP A 190 -3.10 -5.42 -5.33
N VAL A 191 -2.63 -5.58 -4.09
CA VAL A 191 -2.69 -6.85 -3.37
C VAL A 191 -3.52 -6.65 -2.12
N THR A 192 -4.50 -7.52 -1.91
CA THR A 192 -5.20 -7.63 -0.64
C THR A 192 -4.84 -8.96 0.02
N LYS A 193 -4.80 -8.95 1.34
CA LYS A 193 -4.67 -10.17 2.14
C LYS A 193 -5.60 -10.15 3.33
N ARG A 194 -5.99 -11.34 3.74
CA ARG A 194 -6.71 -11.58 5.00
C ARG A 194 -5.71 -11.64 6.14
N TYR A 195 -5.97 -10.88 7.20
CA TYR A 195 -5.13 -10.86 8.40
C TYR A 195 -5.96 -11.11 9.66
N GLN A 196 -5.35 -11.80 10.63
CA GLN A 196 -5.96 -12.09 11.92
C GLN A 196 -5.05 -11.53 13.02
N GLN A 197 -5.53 -10.51 13.73
CA GLN A 197 -4.80 -9.88 14.81
C GLN A 197 -5.40 -10.29 16.16
N ARG A 198 -4.55 -10.75 17.08
CA ARG A 198 -4.94 -10.94 18.48
C ARG A 198 -4.94 -9.58 19.16
N MET A 199 -6.03 -9.30 19.86
CA MET A 199 -6.31 -8.04 20.52
C MET A 199 -6.69 -8.29 21.98
N GLU A 200 -6.53 -7.28 22.81
CA GLU A 200 -7.05 -7.25 24.17
C GLU A 200 -7.97 -6.05 24.31
N ARG A 201 -9.14 -6.24 24.92
CA ARG A 201 -10.11 -5.15 25.12
C ARG A 201 -9.64 -4.24 26.25
N ARG A 202 -8.79 -3.27 25.95
CA ARG A 202 -8.28 -2.29 26.91
C ARG A 202 -7.75 -1.05 26.22
N GLY A 203 -8.15 0.13 26.71
CA GLY A 203 -7.60 1.40 26.23
C GLY A 203 -7.81 1.59 24.73
N LYS A 204 -6.72 1.95 24.01
CA LYS A 204 -6.73 2.08 22.55
C LYS A 204 -6.41 0.75 21.88
N GLU A 205 -7.35 0.26 21.09
CA GLU A 205 -7.25 -1.04 20.42
C GLU A 205 -6.78 -0.83 18.97
N LEU A 206 -5.46 -0.72 18.78
CA LEU A 206 -4.86 -0.36 17.50
C LEU A 206 -4.48 -1.57 16.66
N LEU A 207 -4.82 -1.50 15.37
CA LEU A 207 -4.49 -2.48 14.37
C LEU A 207 -3.08 -2.29 13.82
N THR A 208 -2.49 -3.39 13.37
CA THR A 208 -1.20 -3.41 12.70
C THR A 208 -1.24 -2.63 11.40
N TYR A 209 -2.33 -2.79 10.65
CA TYR A 209 -2.61 -2.10 9.40
C TYR A 209 -3.70 -1.06 9.66
N LYS A 210 -3.50 0.17 9.17
CA LYS A 210 -4.45 1.28 9.42
C LYS A 210 -5.59 1.34 8.41
N GLN A 211 -5.31 0.98 7.16
CA GLN A 211 -6.28 0.91 6.07
C GLN A 211 -6.75 -0.53 5.94
N VAL A 212 -7.96 -0.81 6.42
CA VAL A 212 -8.49 -2.17 6.50
C VAL A 212 -9.99 -2.19 6.18
N GLU A 213 -10.45 -3.32 5.68
CA GLU A 213 -11.86 -3.68 5.60
C GLU A 213 -12.14 -4.71 6.70
N PRO A 214 -12.81 -4.34 7.81
CA PRO A 214 -13.09 -5.27 8.89
C PRO A 214 -14.08 -6.35 8.44
N LEU A 215 -13.76 -7.62 8.74
CA LEU A 215 -14.63 -8.75 8.41
C LEU A 215 -15.42 -9.22 9.62
N ALA A 216 -14.74 -9.52 10.73
CA ALA A 216 -15.39 -9.97 11.97
C ALA A 216 -14.43 -9.91 13.17
N ALA A 217 -14.98 -9.81 14.38
CA ALA A 217 -14.24 -10.08 15.62
C ALA A 217 -14.80 -11.32 16.32
N ARG A 218 -13.95 -12.08 17.00
CA ARG A 218 -14.33 -13.27 17.78
C ARG A 218 -13.68 -13.28 19.16
N ALA A 219 -14.47 -13.55 20.19
CA ALA A 219 -14.00 -13.70 21.56
C ALA A 219 -14.62 -14.94 22.22
N LYS A 220 -13.97 -15.46 23.26
CA LYS A 220 -14.55 -16.52 24.10
C LYS A 220 -15.21 -15.89 25.32
N VAL A 221 -16.53 -16.00 25.44
CA VAL A 221 -17.33 -15.46 26.55
C VAL A 221 -18.08 -16.61 27.21
N ASN A 222 -17.84 -16.82 28.52
CA ASN A 222 -18.47 -17.91 29.30
C ASN A 222 -18.32 -19.30 28.65
N GLY A 223 -17.17 -19.58 28.04
CA GLY A 223 -16.90 -20.86 27.37
C GLY A 223 -17.29 -20.91 25.89
N ASN A 224 -18.15 -20.00 25.42
CA ASN A 224 -18.66 -20.01 24.04
C ASN A 224 -17.93 -18.99 23.16
N ILE A 225 -17.81 -19.29 21.86
CA ILE A 225 -17.30 -18.33 20.87
C ILE A 225 -18.44 -17.40 20.50
N VAL A 226 -18.23 -16.10 20.72
CA VAL A 226 -19.14 -15.03 20.29
C VAL A 226 -18.52 -14.32 19.11
N LEU A 227 -19.31 -14.13 18.05
CA LEU A 227 -18.94 -13.41 16.84
C LEU A 227 -19.54 -12.00 16.91
N TYR A 228 -18.73 -11.01 16.55
CA TYR A 228 -19.09 -9.60 16.49
C TYR A 228 -18.94 -9.11 15.05
N GLN A 229 -19.92 -8.36 14.57
CA GLN A 229 -20.00 -7.91 13.18
C GLN A 229 -19.60 -6.44 13.01
N PRO A 230 -18.88 -6.09 11.93
CA PRO A 230 -18.57 -4.71 11.60
C PRO A 230 -19.86 -3.92 11.31
N GLY A 231 -19.89 -2.65 11.70
CA GLY A 231 -21.04 -1.77 11.55
C GLY A 231 -22.05 -1.87 12.70
N SER A 232 -22.39 -3.07 13.16
CA SER A 232 -23.35 -3.28 14.26
C SER A 232 -22.69 -3.32 15.64
N ASP A 233 -21.60 -4.08 15.79
CA ASP A 233 -20.95 -4.28 17.09
C ASP A 233 -19.72 -3.37 17.25
N PHE A 234 -18.98 -3.16 16.16
CA PHE A 234 -17.80 -2.31 16.15
C PHE A 234 -17.58 -1.63 14.79
N GLN A 235 -16.76 -0.59 14.81
CA GLN A 235 -16.25 0.10 13.62
C GLN A 235 -14.73 0.22 13.75
N VAL A 236 -14.03 0.32 12.62
CA VAL A 236 -12.59 0.62 12.61
C VAL A 236 -12.42 2.04 12.07
N VAL A 237 -11.85 2.92 12.89
CA VAL A 237 -11.61 4.32 12.53
C VAL A 237 -10.12 4.61 12.66
N ASN A 238 -9.45 4.94 11.56
CA ASN A 238 -8.01 5.21 11.53
C ASN A 238 -7.13 4.08 12.12
N GLY A 239 -7.54 2.83 11.91
CA GLY A 239 -6.88 1.66 12.48
C GLY A 239 -7.14 1.43 13.96
N GLU A 240 -8.09 2.13 14.58
CA GLU A 240 -8.53 1.89 15.96
C GLU A 240 -9.91 1.21 15.96
N VAL A 241 -10.04 0.12 16.73
CA VAL A 241 -11.32 -0.56 16.94
C VAL A 241 -12.17 0.24 17.93
N LYS A 242 -13.35 0.67 17.49
CA LYS A 242 -14.36 1.34 18.31
C LYS A 242 -15.60 0.47 18.43
N TRP A 243 -15.85 -0.03 19.64
CA TRP A 243 -17.05 -0.81 19.95
C TRP A 243 -18.26 0.12 20.08
N VAL A 244 -19.30 -0.10 19.27
CA VAL A 244 -20.52 0.72 19.22
C VAL A 244 -21.77 -0.04 19.69
N GLY A 245 -21.73 -1.38 19.67
CA GLY A 245 -22.81 -2.27 20.10
C GLY A 245 -22.32 -3.28 21.13
N THR A 246 -22.55 -4.57 20.84
CA THR A 246 -22.08 -5.65 21.71
C THR A 246 -20.56 -5.71 21.66
N ALA A 247 -19.92 -5.95 22.80
CA ALA A 247 -18.46 -6.02 22.86
C ALA A 247 -17.98 -7.18 23.75
N PRO A 248 -16.78 -7.73 23.51
CA PRO A 248 -16.11 -8.66 24.43
C PRO A 248 -16.01 -8.05 25.83
N PRO A 249 -15.98 -8.79 26.95
CA PRO A 249 -15.75 -8.18 28.27
C PRO A 249 -14.45 -7.36 28.35
N SER A 250 -14.41 -6.30 29.16
CA SER A 250 -13.18 -5.51 29.37
C SER A 250 -12.06 -6.42 29.91
N GLY A 251 -10.83 -6.24 29.41
CA GLY A 251 -9.67 -7.10 29.70
C GLY A 251 -9.69 -8.47 29.03
N SER A 252 -10.75 -8.82 28.30
CA SER A 252 -10.80 -10.07 27.53
C SER A 252 -9.96 -9.99 26.26
N ARG A 253 -9.42 -11.14 25.83
CA ARG A 253 -8.75 -11.27 24.53
C ARG A 253 -9.76 -11.61 23.45
N TYR A 254 -9.60 -10.99 22.29
CA TYR A 254 -10.37 -11.30 21.09
C TYR A 254 -9.45 -11.39 19.88
N THR A 255 -9.95 -11.91 18.77
CA THR A 255 -9.24 -11.88 17.47
C THR A 255 -10.07 -11.06 16.51
N LEU A 256 -9.46 -10.05 15.88
CA LEU A 256 -10.06 -9.31 14.78
C LEU A 256 -9.54 -9.88 13.47
N GLU A 257 -10.44 -10.05 12.52
CA GLU A 257 -10.18 -10.46 11.16
C GLU A 257 -10.57 -9.35 10.19
N TYR A 258 -9.69 -9.05 9.23
CA TYR A 258 -9.88 -7.98 8.27
C TYR A 258 -9.10 -8.22 6.97
N LEU A 259 -9.52 -7.59 5.88
CA LEU A 259 -8.73 -7.46 4.66
C LEU A 259 -7.87 -6.21 4.74
N CYS A 260 -6.64 -6.29 4.22
CA CYS A 260 -5.72 -5.16 4.18
C CYS A 260 -4.75 -5.27 3.02
N HIS A 261 -4.16 -4.14 2.64
CA HIS A 261 -3.00 -4.10 1.76
C HIS A 261 -1.75 -4.47 2.56
N PRO A 262 -0.94 -5.44 2.11
CA PRO A 262 0.29 -5.78 2.82
C PRO A 262 1.26 -4.60 2.76
N GLU A 263 1.84 -4.30 3.92
CA GLU A 263 2.87 -3.28 4.05
C GLU A 263 4.23 -3.95 4.20
N TYR A 264 5.22 -3.42 3.50
CA TYR A 264 6.60 -3.82 3.56
C TYR A 264 7.45 -2.64 4.01
N TYR A 265 8.61 -2.91 4.59
CA TYR A 265 9.63 -1.90 4.83
C TYR A 265 10.92 -2.23 4.09
N VAL A 266 11.70 -1.21 3.73
CA VAL A 266 13.05 -1.39 3.21
C VAL A 266 13.89 -1.99 4.32
N PHE A 267 14.22 -3.26 4.17
CA PHE A 267 15.13 -3.96 5.09
C PHE A 267 16.57 -3.67 4.71
N ASN A 268 16.88 -3.69 3.41
CA ASN A 268 18.22 -3.40 2.92
C ASN A 268 18.18 -2.91 1.46
N GLU A 269 19.26 -2.31 1.00
CA GLU A 269 19.53 -2.08 -0.42
C GLU A 269 20.40 -3.21 -0.96
N LEU A 270 20.02 -3.80 -2.09
CA LEU A 270 20.81 -4.88 -2.67
C LEU A 270 21.99 -4.28 -3.43
N ALA A 271 23.21 -4.67 -3.02
CA ALA A 271 24.43 -4.24 -3.67
C ALA A 271 24.41 -4.61 -5.16
N GLN A 272 24.63 -3.62 -6.01
CA GLN A 272 24.63 -3.81 -7.45
C GLN A 272 26.04 -4.05 -7.97
N ALA A 273 26.16 -4.82 -9.05
CA ALA A 273 27.43 -4.95 -9.76
C ALA A 273 27.84 -3.58 -10.26
N ARG A 274 29.01 -3.09 -9.85
CA ARG A 274 29.50 -1.73 -10.14
C ARG A 274 29.41 -1.40 -11.64
N HIS A 275 28.92 -0.20 -11.94
CA HIS A 275 28.94 0.52 -13.22
C HIS A 275 29.25 -0.33 -14.46
N MET A 276 28.23 -0.66 -15.25
CA MET A 276 28.43 -1.04 -16.65
C MET A 276 28.24 0.22 -17.49
N GLY A 277 29.33 0.77 -18.04
CA GLY A 277 29.25 1.88 -19.00
C GLY A 277 28.99 3.28 -18.42
N GLY A 278 29.03 3.48 -17.09
CA GLY A 278 28.86 4.81 -16.46
C GLY A 278 27.41 5.24 -16.28
N GLU A 279 26.44 4.40 -16.64
CA GLU A 279 25.02 4.67 -16.42
C GLU A 279 24.59 4.28 -15.01
N ASN A 280 23.56 4.97 -14.49
CA ASN A 280 22.92 4.60 -13.24
C ASN A 280 22.16 3.30 -13.44
N GLN A 281 22.59 2.25 -12.74
CA GLN A 281 21.85 1.00 -12.73
C GLN A 281 20.55 1.15 -11.95
N VAL A 282 19.57 0.36 -12.40
CA VAL A 282 18.23 0.27 -11.85
C VAL A 282 18.28 -0.09 -10.36
N ARG A 283 17.81 0.75 -9.46
CA ARG A 283 17.88 0.51 -8.02
C ARG A 283 17.05 -0.70 -7.58
N THR A 284 17.62 -1.53 -6.72
CA THR A 284 16.96 -2.72 -6.18
C THR A 284 16.96 -2.73 -4.65
N LEU A 285 15.79 -2.89 -4.07
CA LEU A 285 15.54 -2.92 -2.63
C LEU A 285 15.16 -4.33 -2.17
N LEU A 286 15.62 -4.68 -0.98
CA LEU A 286 15.16 -5.83 -0.21
C LEU A 286 14.07 -5.36 0.74
N LEU A 287 12.84 -5.81 0.49
CA LEU A 287 11.66 -5.47 1.25
C LEU A 287 11.28 -6.61 2.19
N ARG A 288 10.97 -6.28 3.45
CA ARG A 288 10.49 -7.23 4.45
C ARG A 288 9.09 -6.88 4.90
N LEU A 289 8.29 -7.91 5.17
CA LEU A 289 6.93 -7.73 5.65
C LEU A 289 6.92 -6.92 6.96
N TYR A 290 6.08 -5.90 7.04
CA TYR A 290 6.03 -4.98 8.19
C TYR A 290 5.60 -5.65 9.51
N GLU A 291 4.95 -6.80 9.44
CA GLU A 291 4.67 -7.64 10.63
C GLU A 291 5.93 -8.09 11.35
N LEU A 292 7.05 -8.17 10.62
CA LEU A 292 8.37 -8.55 11.12
C LEU A 292 9.22 -7.31 11.46
N PHE A 293 8.61 -6.13 11.56
CA PHE A 293 9.33 -4.93 11.95
C PHE A 293 9.81 -5.03 13.42
N PRO A 294 11.07 -4.70 13.72
CA PRO A 294 11.61 -4.78 15.08
C PRO A 294 10.82 -3.93 16.07
N GLY A 295 10.80 -4.32 17.35
CA GLY A 295 10.18 -3.52 18.41
C GLY A 295 8.67 -3.68 18.56
N ARG A 296 8.00 -4.47 17.70
CA ARG A 296 6.59 -4.87 17.87
C ARG A 296 6.38 -5.97 18.93
N GLY A 297 7.24 -5.97 19.95
CA GLY A 297 7.15 -6.88 21.09
C GLY A 297 5.79 -6.77 21.76
N LYS A 298 5.08 -7.91 21.73
CA LYS A 298 3.83 -8.23 22.42
C LYS A 298 3.87 -7.93 23.92
#